data_AF-A0A5E4Q6W2-F1
#
_entry.id   AF-A0A5E4Q6W2-F1
#
_cell.length_a   1.000
_cell.length_b   1.000
_cell.length_c   1.000
_cell.angle_alpha   90.00
_cell.angle_beta   90.00
_cell.angle_gamma   90.00
#
_symmetry.space_group_name_H-M   'P 1'
#
loop_
_entity.id
_entity.type
_entity.pdbx_description
1 polymer ?
#
loop_
_entity_poly.entity_id
_entity_poly.type
_entity_poly.pdbx_seq_one_letter_code
_entity_poly.pdbx_strand_id
1 'polypeptide(L)'
;MKLLTLITLCAMTSAYKITQLKVPLYADPRRAAELSCHFIMDDYELHSVKLYRDLDEIFRYNPSQKPTIRLYNVTGVIVQGGECESQWCLVRVMPAPVATKAAYTSMPDKDPVINGAPKLVKPGDQIVLNCTSDYSLPPSDINWYINDDLQKAELWHHTELSAVQPGGLRASWRILSISVPSDVIGALRVRCEAVLTVEPPVIRETSAVMTLFSRTQLSKYMSNRALISFLRFL
;
A
#
# COMPACT_ATOMS: atom_id res chain seq x y z
N MET A 1 -37.69 -9.39 -69.48
CA MET A 1 -37.05 -8.36 -68.63
C MET A 1 -36.35 -9.08 -67.49
N LYS A 2 -35.04 -8.83 -67.30
CA LYS A 2 -34.16 -9.58 -66.39
C LYS A 2 -34.44 -9.17 -64.94
N LEU A 3 -34.61 -10.15 -64.05
CA LEU A 3 -34.77 -9.96 -62.61
C LEU A 3 -33.36 -9.81 -62.00
N LEU A 4 -33.05 -8.63 -61.45
CA LEU A 4 -31.79 -8.36 -60.75
C LEU A 4 -31.92 -8.83 -59.30
N THR A 5 -31.21 -9.90 -58.94
CA THR A 5 -31.05 -10.35 -57.56
C THR A 5 -29.98 -9.52 -56.86
N LEU A 6 -30.40 -8.76 -55.85
CA LEU A 6 -29.52 -7.99 -54.98
C LEU A 6 -28.82 -8.95 -54.00
N ILE A 7 -27.58 -9.34 -54.29
CA ILE A 7 -26.76 -10.12 -53.36
C ILE A 7 -26.20 -9.15 -52.32
N THR A 8 -26.83 -9.10 -51.14
CA THR A 8 -26.24 -8.46 -49.97
C THR A 8 -25.14 -9.36 -49.40
N LEU A 9 -23.89 -9.04 -49.71
CA LEU A 9 -22.73 -9.56 -49.00
C LEU A 9 -22.72 -8.96 -47.59
N CYS A 10 -23.22 -9.72 -46.62
CA CYS A 10 -22.99 -9.43 -45.21
C CYS A 10 -21.51 -9.69 -44.94
N ALA A 11 -20.70 -8.63 -44.84
CA ALA A 11 -19.35 -8.75 -44.32
C ALA A 11 -19.47 -9.12 -42.85
N MET A 12 -19.26 -10.40 -42.54
CA MET A 12 -19.10 -10.87 -41.16
C MET A 12 -17.85 -10.20 -40.61
N THR A 13 -18.01 -9.08 -39.90
CA THR A 13 -16.93 -8.51 -39.09
C THR A 13 -16.72 -9.46 -37.92
N SER A 14 -15.73 -10.34 -38.01
CA SER A 14 -15.36 -11.24 -36.92
C SER A 14 -14.64 -10.45 -35.83
N ALA A 15 -15.29 -10.34 -34.67
CA ALA A 15 -14.69 -9.77 -33.47
C ALA A 15 -13.88 -10.86 -32.75
N TYR A 16 -12.57 -10.65 -32.63
CA TYR A 16 -11.71 -11.42 -31.75
C TYR A 16 -12.13 -11.18 -30.29
N LYS A 17 -12.19 -12.22 -29.47
CA LYS A 17 -12.60 -12.09 -28.07
C LYS A 17 -11.39 -12.04 -27.16
N ILE A 18 -11.02 -10.83 -26.73
CA ILE A 18 -10.15 -10.65 -25.55
C ILE A 18 -10.97 -11.10 -24.35
N THR A 19 -10.52 -12.14 -23.67
CA THR A 19 -11.19 -12.71 -22.51
C THR A 19 -10.78 -12.02 -21.22
N GLN A 20 -9.52 -11.59 -21.14
CA GLN A 20 -9.01 -10.91 -19.96
C GLN A 20 -7.84 -9.98 -20.30
N LEU A 21 -7.87 -8.77 -19.77
CA LEU A 21 -6.73 -7.86 -19.77
C LEU A 21 -6.34 -7.59 -18.32
N LYS A 22 -5.13 -8.01 -17.92
CA LYS A 22 -4.57 -7.74 -16.59
C LYS A 22 -3.51 -6.66 -16.73
N VAL A 23 -3.80 -5.49 -16.18
CA VAL A 23 -2.88 -4.34 -16.11
C VAL A 23 -2.90 -3.83 -14.67
N PRO A 24 -1.74 -3.73 -13.99
CA PRO A 24 -1.70 -3.18 -12.65
C PRO A 24 -2.05 -1.68 -12.69
N LEU A 25 -2.84 -1.24 -11.71
CA LEU A 25 -3.23 0.16 -11.53
C LEU A 25 -2.02 1.06 -11.25
N TYR A 26 -0.99 0.51 -10.61
CA TYR A 26 0.17 1.22 -10.10
C TYR A 26 1.46 0.53 -10.54
N ALA A 27 2.50 1.31 -10.78
CA ALA A 27 3.79 0.80 -11.24
C ALA A 27 4.86 1.04 -10.18
N ASP A 28 5.47 -0.06 -9.71
CA ASP A 28 6.50 -0.02 -8.67
C ASP A 28 7.89 0.00 -9.34
N PRO A 29 8.75 1.00 -9.08
CA PRO A 29 10.08 1.05 -9.68
C PRO A 29 11.01 -0.05 -9.16
N ARG A 30 10.61 -0.80 -8.11
CA ARG A 30 11.39 -1.90 -7.54
C ARG A 30 11.23 -3.21 -8.32
N ARG A 31 10.18 -3.35 -9.15
CA ARG A 31 9.81 -4.62 -9.80
C ARG A 31 9.05 -4.42 -11.10
N ALA A 32 9.21 -5.35 -12.03
CA ALA A 32 8.52 -5.27 -13.31
C ALA A 32 7.01 -5.45 -13.13
N ALA A 33 6.24 -4.59 -13.77
CA ALA A 33 4.82 -4.78 -13.96
C ALA A 33 4.59 -5.78 -15.09
N GLU A 34 3.70 -6.75 -14.86
CA GLU A 34 3.29 -7.71 -15.87
C GLU A 34 1.96 -7.29 -16.48
N LEU A 35 1.95 -7.02 -17.79
CA LEU A 35 0.72 -6.78 -18.55
C LEU A 35 0.37 -8.07 -19.28
N SER A 36 -0.80 -8.65 -18.98
CA SER A 36 -1.26 -9.89 -19.61
C SER A 36 -2.53 -9.66 -20.43
N CYS A 37 -2.56 -10.18 -21.64
CA CYS A 37 -3.73 -10.24 -22.50
C CYS A 37 -4.06 -11.70 -22.80
N HIS A 38 -5.23 -12.15 -22.37
CA HIS A 38 -5.78 -13.47 -22.70
C HIS A 38 -6.84 -13.32 -23.79
N PHE A 39 -6.83 -14.24 -24.72
CA PHE A 39 -7.72 -14.25 -25.88
C PHE A 39 -8.06 -15.68 -26.29
N ILE A 40 -9.20 -15.83 -26.95
CA ILE A 40 -9.60 -17.09 -27.57
C ILE A 40 -9.67 -16.87 -29.08
N MET A 41 -9.10 -17.81 -29.81
CA MET A 41 -9.24 -17.93 -31.25
C MET A 41 -10.20 -19.10 -31.50
N ASP A 42 -11.32 -18.84 -32.18
CA ASP A 42 -12.25 -19.88 -32.60
C ASP A 42 -11.64 -20.62 -33.82
N ASP A 43 -12.29 -20.56 -34.99
CA ASP A 43 -11.82 -21.25 -36.21
C ASP A 43 -10.80 -20.44 -37.03
N TYR A 44 -10.18 -19.42 -36.44
CA TYR A 44 -9.29 -18.49 -37.16
C TYR A 44 -7.87 -18.48 -36.59
N GLU A 45 -6.89 -18.28 -37.46
CA GLU A 45 -5.50 -18.10 -37.06
C GLU A 45 -5.24 -16.69 -36.53
N LEU A 46 -4.41 -16.61 -35.50
CA LEU A 46 -4.04 -15.34 -34.88
C LEU A 46 -3.10 -14.54 -35.78
N HIS A 47 -3.55 -13.38 -36.28
CA HIS A 47 -2.69 -12.49 -37.05
C HIS A 47 -1.65 -11.78 -36.18
N SER A 48 -2.07 -11.09 -35.12
CA SER A 48 -1.13 -10.45 -34.18
C SER A 48 -1.79 -10.01 -32.87
N VAL A 49 -1.04 -10.06 -31.77
CA VAL A 49 -1.35 -9.38 -30.51
C VAL A 49 -0.42 -8.18 -30.38
N LYS A 50 -0.96 -7.03 -30.00
CA LYS A 50 -0.18 -5.81 -29.79
C LYS A 50 -0.62 -5.13 -28.51
N LEU A 51 0.34 -4.68 -27.70
CA LEU A 51 0.08 -3.82 -26.56
C LEU A 51 0.66 -2.44 -26.84
N TYR A 52 -0.09 -1.42 -26.43
CA TYR A 52 0.24 -0.03 -26.60
C TYR A 52 0.27 0.66 -25.24
N ARG A 53 1.18 1.61 -25.09
CA ARG A 53 1.07 2.66 -24.09
C ARG A 53 0.67 3.92 -24.82
N ASP A 54 -0.51 4.46 -24.52
CA ASP A 54 -1.08 5.59 -25.24
C ASP A 54 -1.16 5.30 -26.75
N LEU A 55 -0.32 5.96 -27.55
CA LEU A 55 -0.23 5.78 -29.01
C LEU A 55 0.99 4.95 -29.45
N ASP A 56 1.90 4.64 -28.54
CA ASP A 56 3.15 3.97 -28.86
C ASP A 56 3.04 2.45 -28.62
N GLU A 57 3.39 1.67 -29.64
CA GLU A 57 3.45 0.21 -29.53
C GLU A 57 4.60 -0.20 -28.63
N ILE A 58 4.35 -1.00 -27.59
CA ILE A 58 5.39 -1.48 -26.66
C ILE A 58 5.69 -2.98 -26.87
N PHE A 59 4.73 -3.73 -27.42
CA PHE A 59 4.83 -5.16 -27.65
C PHE A 59 4.06 -5.57 -28.90
N ARG A 60 4.63 -6.48 -29.69
CA ARG A 60 3.93 -7.19 -30.77
C ARG A 60 4.31 -8.65 -30.81
N TYR A 61 3.30 -9.50 -30.90
CA TYR A 61 3.42 -10.91 -31.27
C TYR A 61 2.72 -11.16 -32.60
N ASN A 62 3.40 -11.81 -33.54
CA ASN A 62 2.86 -12.24 -34.82
C ASN A 62 3.44 -13.64 -35.15
N PRO A 63 2.62 -14.72 -35.12
CA PRO A 63 3.08 -16.08 -35.37
C PRO A 63 3.71 -16.30 -36.76
N SER A 64 3.28 -15.51 -37.76
CA SER A 64 3.73 -15.63 -39.15
C SER A 64 5.03 -14.88 -39.44
N GLN A 65 5.55 -14.09 -38.49
CA GLN A 65 6.75 -13.27 -38.67
C GLN A 65 7.97 -13.84 -37.92
N LYS A 66 9.17 -13.54 -38.43
CA LYS A 66 10.44 -13.78 -37.72
C LYS A 66 11.16 -12.44 -37.45
N PRO A 67 11.54 -12.12 -36.20
CA PRO A 67 11.13 -12.81 -34.96
C PRO A 67 9.62 -12.68 -34.71
N THR A 68 9.05 -13.67 -34.03
CA THR A 68 7.61 -13.71 -33.71
C THR A 68 7.22 -12.65 -32.69
N ILE A 69 8.15 -12.26 -31.81
CA ILE A 69 7.97 -11.21 -30.80
C ILE A 69 8.88 -10.02 -31.13
N ARG A 70 8.32 -8.82 -31.00
CA ARG A 70 9.03 -7.54 -31.08
C ARG A 70 8.67 -6.67 -29.89
N LEU A 71 9.67 -6.03 -29.30
CA LEU A 71 9.56 -5.18 -28.11
C LEU A 71 10.07 -3.79 -28.45
N TYR A 72 9.42 -2.77 -27.92
CA TYR A 72 9.79 -1.38 -28.18
C TYR A 72 9.77 -0.58 -26.87
N ASN A 73 10.90 0.06 -26.54
CA ASN A 73 10.94 1.01 -25.45
C ASN A 73 10.28 2.32 -25.87
N VAL A 74 9.56 2.94 -24.94
CA VAL A 74 8.86 4.20 -25.16
C VAL A 74 9.14 5.14 -24.00
N THR A 75 8.82 6.43 -24.15
CA THR A 75 9.07 7.40 -23.09
C THR A 75 8.33 7.00 -21.81
N GLY A 76 9.07 6.89 -20.69
CA GLY A 76 8.51 6.52 -19.39
C GLY A 76 8.34 5.01 -19.15
N VAL A 77 8.59 4.14 -20.13
CA VAL A 77 8.51 2.67 -19.98
C VAL A 77 9.69 1.97 -20.65
N ILE A 78 10.34 1.11 -19.87
CA ILE A 78 11.35 0.18 -20.35
C ILE A 78 10.70 -1.21 -20.43
N VAL A 79 10.69 -1.80 -21.62
CA VAL A 79 10.21 -3.16 -21.84
C VAL A 79 11.35 -4.12 -21.60
N GLN A 80 11.21 -4.99 -20.59
CA GLN A 80 12.26 -5.95 -20.21
C GLN A 80 12.16 -7.27 -20.96
N GLY A 81 10.96 -7.64 -21.43
CA GLY A 81 10.73 -8.90 -22.11
C GLY A 81 9.25 -9.15 -22.37
N GLY A 82 8.96 -10.19 -23.13
CA GLY A 82 7.61 -10.68 -23.30
C GLY A 82 7.57 -12.08 -23.88
N GLU A 83 6.46 -12.76 -23.63
CA GLU A 83 6.21 -14.14 -24.03
C GLU A 83 4.75 -14.27 -24.49
N CYS A 84 4.51 -15.17 -25.44
CA CYS A 84 3.16 -15.49 -25.90
C CYS A 84 3.02 -16.98 -26.07
N GLU A 85 1.89 -17.49 -25.61
CA GLU A 85 1.41 -18.83 -25.87
C GLU A 85 0.16 -18.78 -26.77
N SER A 86 -0.54 -19.92 -26.90
CA SER A 86 -1.71 -20.08 -27.76
C SER A 86 -2.91 -19.22 -27.36
N GLN A 87 -3.03 -18.86 -26.08
CA GLN A 87 -4.23 -18.16 -25.55
C GLN A 87 -3.90 -16.90 -24.74
N TRP A 88 -2.63 -16.57 -24.59
CA TRP A 88 -2.23 -15.42 -23.79
C TRP A 88 -0.87 -14.87 -24.21
N CYS A 89 -0.67 -13.60 -23.92
CA CYS A 89 0.58 -12.88 -24.08
C CYS A 89 0.86 -12.08 -22.83
N LEU A 90 2.12 -12.03 -22.41
CA LEU A 90 2.59 -11.28 -21.26
C LEU A 90 3.79 -10.42 -21.65
N VAL A 91 3.78 -9.17 -21.21
CA VAL A 91 4.91 -8.25 -21.35
C VAL A 91 5.31 -7.73 -19.97
N ARG A 92 6.62 -7.70 -19.71
CA ARG A 92 7.20 -7.19 -18.47
C ARG A 92 7.74 -5.80 -18.71
N VAL A 93 7.24 -4.82 -17.97
CA VAL A 93 7.59 -3.41 -18.14
C VAL A 93 8.03 -2.78 -16.82
N MET A 94 9.06 -1.95 -16.88
CA MET A 94 9.52 -1.13 -15.77
C MET A 94 9.23 0.34 -16.06
N PRO A 95 8.88 1.15 -15.05
CA PRO A 95 8.98 2.59 -15.17
C PRO A 95 10.41 2.97 -15.57
N ALA A 96 10.56 3.84 -16.57
CA ALA A 96 11.87 4.40 -16.85
C ALA A 96 12.34 5.23 -15.64
N PRO A 97 13.61 5.16 -15.23
CA PRO A 97 14.14 6.04 -14.20
C PRO A 97 14.22 7.46 -14.78
N VAL A 98 13.23 8.32 -14.51
CA VAL A 98 13.20 9.68 -15.06
C VAL A 98 13.45 10.71 -13.95
N ALA A 99 14.42 11.59 -14.19
CA ALA A 99 14.74 12.76 -13.36
C ALA A 99 13.62 13.84 -13.36
N THR A 100 12.57 13.71 -14.17
CA THR A 100 11.47 14.67 -14.24
C THR A 100 10.21 14.04 -14.84
N LYS A 101 9.10 14.04 -14.08
CA LYS A 101 7.70 14.09 -14.56
C LYS A 101 6.98 12.82 -15.08
N ALA A 102 7.37 11.61 -14.71
CA ALA A 102 6.45 10.47 -14.75
C ALA A 102 5.94 10.16 -13.34
N ALA A 103 4.67 10.44 -13.05
CA ALA A 103 4.04 10.10 -11.76
C ALA A 103 3.58 8.64 -11.80
N TYR A 104 4.45 7.71 -11.39
CA TYR A 104 4.02 6.37 -11.01
C TYR A 104 3.79 6.32 -9.51
N THR A 105 2.82 5.52 -9.10
CA THR A 105 2.53 5.25 -7.70
C THR A 105 3.19 3.94 -7.30
N SER A 106 3.90 3.93 -6.18
CA SER A 106 4.42 2.71 -5.56
C SER A 106 3.83 2.54 -4.17
N MET A 107 3.21 1.40 -3.94
CA MET A 107 2.55 1.09 -2.67
C MET A 107 3.57 0.59 -1.63
N PRO A 108 3.33 0.84 -0.33
CA PRO A 108 4.08 0.20 0.72
C PRO A 108 3.82 -1.32 0.71
N ASP A 109 4.90 -2.10 0.69
CA ASP A 109 4.80 -3.57 0.65
C ASP A 109 4.58 -4.13 2.06
N LYS A 110 5.06 -3.44 3.08
CA LYS A 110 4.98 -3.84 4.50
C LYS A 110 4.09 -2.89 5.31
N ASP A 111 3.54 -3.44 6.39
CA ASP A 111 2.85 -2.66 7.40
C ASP A 111 3.82 -1.73 8.14
N PRO A 112 3.35 -0.57 8.62
CA PRO A 112 4.20 0.38 9.33
C PRO A 112 4.70 -0.21 10.67
N VAL A 113 5.87 0.21 11.11
CA VAL A 113 6.49 -0.29 12.34
C VAL A 113 6.35 0.75 13.45
N ILE A 114 5.76 0.34 14.57
CA ILE A 114 5.69 1.14 15.80
C ILE A 114 6.90 0.81 16.68
N ASN A 115 7.72 1.83 16.94
CA ASN A 115 8.82 1.81 17.89
C ASN A 115 8.44 2.59 19.16
N GLY A 116 9.05 2.24 20.30
CA GLY A 116 8.85 2.93 21.57
C GLY A 116 7.63 2.48 22.38
N ALA A 117 6.96 1.38 22.02
CA ALA A 117 5.79 0.86 22.72
C ALA A 117 6.17 -0.25 23.75
N PRO A 118 6.40 0.08 25.04
CA PRO A 118 6.68 -0.91 26.07
C PRO A 118 5.46 -1.78 26.39
N LYS A 119 5.69 -3.07 26.70
CA LYS A 119 4.59 -4.01 27.05
C LYS A 119 3.84 -3.63 28.33
N LEU A 120 4.51 -2.98 29.28
CA LEU A 120 4.00 -2.62 30.61
C LEU A 120 4.23 -1.13 30.85
N VAL A 121 3.20 -0.43 31.31
CA VAL A 121 3.22 1.02 31.57
C VAL A 121 2.50 1.35 32.87
N LYS A 122 2.82 2.50 33.48
CA LYS A 122 2.13 3.02 34.66
C LYS A 122 1.38 4.31 34.31
N PRO A 123 0.29 4.61 35.03
CA PRO A 123 -0.32 5.94 34.97
C PRO A 123 0.71 7.06 35.18
N GLY A 124 0.67 8.07 34.32
CA GLY A 124 1.58 9.22 34.36
C GLY A 124 2.89 9.04 33.57
N ASP A 125 3.22 7.83 33.11
CA ASP A 125 4.39 7.62 32.25
C ASP A 125 4.29 8.48 30.98
N GLN A 126 5.42 9.05 30.56
CA GLN A 126 5.54 9.78 29.31
C GLN A 126 6.14 8.87 28.26
N ILE A 127 5.36 8.54 27.23
CA ILE A 127 5.74 7.58 26.20
C ILE A 127 5.86 8.32 24.88
N VAL A 128 6.97 8.09 24.20
CA VAL A 128 7.23 8.60 22.86
C VAL A 128 7.24 7.43 21.89
N LEU A 129 6.27 7.43 20.99
CA LEU A 129 6.12 6.43 19.94
C LEU A 129 6.58 6.99 18.61
N ASN A 130 7.24 6.17 17.81
CA ASN A 130 7.56 6.49 16.42
C ASN A 130 6.92 5.44 15.52
N CYS A 131 6.06 5.86 14.61
CA CYS A 131 5.54 5.00 13.58
C CYS A 131 6.21 5.32 12.26
N THR A 132 6.90 4.34 11.68
CA THR A 132 7.61 4.48 10.40
C THR A 132 6.95 3.58 9.34
N SER A 133 6.58 4.16 8.21
CA SER A 133 6.05 3.42 7.05
C SER A 133 7.16 2.74 6.26
N ASP A 134 6.77 1.77 5.43
CA ASP A 134 7.62 1.30 4.34
C ASP A 134 7.73 2.36 3.24
N TYR A 135 8.71 2.20 2.36
CA TYR A 135 8.94 3.10 1.24
C TYR A 135 7.78 3.07 0.24
N SER A 136 7.26 4.26 -0.06
CA SER A 136 6.17 4.45 -1.02
C SER A 136 6.38 5.71 -1.88
N LEU A 137 5.57 5.84 -2.93
CA LEU A 137 5.49 7.04 -3.75
C LEU A 137 4.01 7.25 -4.18
N PRO A 138 3.36 8.38 -3.83
CA PRO A 138 3.85 9.42 -2.92
C PRO A 138 4.17 8.86 -1.52
N PRO A 139 4.94 9.56 -0.67
CA PRO A 139 5.17 9.11 0.69
C PRO A 139 3.84 9.02 1.46
N SER A 140 3.69 8.01 2.32
CA SER A 140 2.44 7.80 3.05
C SER A 140 2.21 8.83 4.15
N ASP A 141 0.98 9.25 4.36
CA ASP A 141 0.59 10.07 5.52
C ASP A 141 0.40 9.19 6.74
N ILE A 142 0.90 9.64 7.90
CA ILE A 142 0.88 8.86 9.13
C ILE A 142 -0.20 9.37 10.09
N ASN A 143 -1.17 8.51 10.36
CA ASN A 143 -2.23 8.75 11.34
C ASN A 143 -2.05 7.87 12.57
N TRP A 144 -2.33 8.46 13.73
CA TRP A 144 -2.26 7.78 15.02
C TRP A 144 -3.65 7.71 15.63
N TYR A 145 -3.97 6.58 16.24
CA TYR A 145 -5.21 6.36 16.97
C TYR A 145 -4.88 5.84 18.36
N ILE A 146 -5.56 6.36 19.37
CA ILE A 146 -5.49 5.88 20.75
C ILE A 146 -6.90 5.41 21.11
N ASN A 147 -7.04 4.12 21.44
CA ASN A 147 -8.35 3.50 21.71
C ASN A 147 -9.40 3.84 20.63
N ASP A 148 -8.97 3.77 19.36
CA ASP A 148 -9.75 4.05 18.15
C ASP A 148 -10.10 5.52 17.87
N ASP A 149 -9.67 6.45 18.74
CA ASP A 149 -9.82 7.88 18.51
C ASP A 149 -8.62 8.46 17.73
N LEU A 150 -8.90 9.14 16.61
CA LEU A 150 -7.89 9.79 15.78
C LEU A 150 -7.20 10.93 16.53
N GLN A 151 -5.88 10.84 16.62
CA GLN A 151 -5.04 11.85 17.24
C GLN A 151 -4.71 12.95 16.24
N LYS A 152 -5.29 14.14 16.48
CA LYS A 152 -5.03 15.33 15.67
C LYS A 152 -3.52 15.61 15.64
N ALA A 153 -2.99 15.84 14.44
CA ALA A 153 -1.65 16.38 14.31
C ALA A 153 -1.61 17.78 14.88
N GLU A 154 -0.74 18.00 15.86
CA GLU A 154 -0.34 19.36 16.19
C GLU A 154 0.35 19.97 14.96
N LEU A 155 0.23 21.28 14.77
CA LEU A 155 0.69 21.98 13.57
C LEU A 155 2.21 21.84 13.31
N TRP A 156 3.00 21.52 14.34
CA TRP A 156 4.46 21.31 14.29
C TRP A 156 4.87 19.83 14.16
N HIS A 157 3.94 18.88 14.33
CA HIS A 157 4.21 17.45 14.18
C HIS A 157 3.77 16.98 12.79
N HIS A 158 4.43 17.51 11.76
CA HIS A 158 4.25 17.06 10.37
C HIS A 158 4.91 15.70 10.15
N THR A 159 4.35 14.91 9.23
CA THR A 159 4.97 13.70 8.72
C THR A 159 6.39 14.01 8.23
N GLU A 160 7.39 13.40 8.84
CA GLU A 160 8.79 13.51 8.42
C GLU A 160 9.06 12.50 7.30
N LEU A 161 10.06 12.81 6.47
CA LEU A 161 10.37 12.04 5.27
C LEU A 161 11.84 11.60 5.25
N SER A 162 12.08 10.37 4.82
CA SER A 162 13.43 9.88 4.58
C SER A 162 14.13 10.64 3.46
N ALA A 163 15.44 10.46 3.34
CA ALA A 163 16.14 10.77 2.10
C ALA A 163 15.49 10.01 0.93
N VAL A 164 15.55 10.63 -0.25
CA VAL A 164 15.02 10.04 -1.49
C VAL A 164 15.85 8.81 -1.87
N GLN A 165 15.19 7.67 -2.03
CA GLN A 165 15.79 6.44 -2.53
C GLN A 165 15.71 6.35 -4.06
N PRO A 166 16.42 5.39 -4.71
CA PRO A 166 16.25 5.12 -6.12
C PRO A 166 14.77 4.94 -6.50
N GLY A 167 14.37 5.54 -7.63
CA GLY A 167 12.96 5.57 -8.02
C GLY A 167 12.11 6.54 -7.19
N GLY A 168 12.70 7.53 -6.54
CA GLY A 168 11.96 8.61 -5.87
C GLY A 168 11.23 8.20 -4.59
N LEU A 169 11.34 6.94 -4.17
CA LEU A 169 10.63 6.40 -3.02
C LEU A 169 11.09 7.07 -1.72
N ARG A 170 10.16 7.29 -0.79
CA ARG A 170 10.50 7.77 0.55
C ARG A 170 9.68 7.00 1.57
N ALA A 171 10.31 6.70 2.70
CA ALA A 171 9.61 6.30 3.91
C ALA A 171 9.18 7.57 4.64
N SER A 172 8.12 7.46 5.42
CA SER A 172 7.58 8.54 6.22
C SER A 172 7.39 8.09 7.66
N TRP A 173 7.48 9.02 8.61
CA TRP A 173 7.19 8.71 10.00
C TRP A 173 6.58 9.88 10.74
N ARG A 174 5.93 9.57 11.86
CA ARG A 174 5.40 10.58 12.77
C ARG A 174 5.53 10.13 14.21
N ILE A 175 5.99 11.06 15.04
CA ILE A 175 6.10 10.89 16.49
C ILE A 175 4.76 11.14 17.15
N LEU A 176 4.41 10.30 18.13
CA LEU A 176 3.29 10.51 19.03
C LEU A 176 3.80 10.50 20.47
N SER A 177 3.56 11.59 21.18
CA SER A 177 3.88 11.71 22.60
C SER A 177 2.60 11.57 23.41
N ILE A 178 2.57 10.60 24.34
CA ILE A 178 1.40 10.29 25.16
C ILE A 178 1.80 10.34 26.64
N SER A 179 1.02 11.05 27.44
CA SER A 179 1.00 10.85 28.89
C SER A 179 -0.01 9.75 29.21
N VAL A 180 0.43 8.65 29.82
CA VAL A 180 -0.46 7.51 30.13
C VAL A 180 -1.60 7.97 31.05
N PRO A 181 -2.87 7.92 30.61
CA PRO A 181 -3.98 8.39 31.42
C PRO A 181 -4.20 7.51 32.65
N SER A 182 -4.64 8.12 33.76
CA SER A 182 -4.90 7.43 35.03
C SER A 182 -6.27 6.75 35.11
N ASP A 183 -7.17 7.10 34.20
CA ASP A 183 -8.54 6.62 34.07
C ASP A 183 -8.68 5.37 33.18
N VAL A 184 -7.64 5.06 32.38
CA VAL A 184 -7.60 3.84 31.58
C VAL A 184 -7.36 2.63 32.48
N ILE A 185 -8.21 1.61 32.34
CA ILE A 185 -8.10 0.34 33.07
C ILE A 185 -7.81 -0.77 32.07
N GLY A 186 -6.81 -1.61 32.36
CA GLY A 186 -6.45 -2.76 31.54
C GLY A 186 -5.29 -2.47 30.59
N ALA A 187 -5.56 -1.91 29.42
CA ALA A 187 -4.54 -1.68 28.41
C ALA A 187 -4.81 -0.44 27.55
N LEU A 188 -3.73 0.21 27.11
CA LEU A 188 -3.74 1.28 26.13
C LEU A 188 -3.46 0.67 24.75
N ARG A 189 -4.42 0.80 23.83
CA ARG A 189 -4.25 0.37 22.43
C ARG A 189 -3.87 1.57 21.59
N VAL A 190 -2.76 1.46 20.90
CA VAL A 190 -2.31 2.47 19.93
C VAL A 190 -2.26 1.83 18.56
N ARG A 191 -2.91 2.44 17.58
CA ARG A 191 -2.92 2.02 16.19
C ARG A 191 -2.29 3.10 15.32
N CYS A 192 -1.39 2.70 14.45
CA CYS A 192 -0.81 3.57 13.45
C CYS A 192 -1.28 3.14 12.07
N GLU A 193 -1.70 4.11 11.26
CA GLU A 193 -2.03 3.93 9.85
C GLU A 193 -1.03 4.69 8.98
N ALA A 194 -0.49 4.02 7.97
CA ALA A 194 0.22 4.60 6.84
C ALA A 194 -0.73 4.64 5.64
N VAL A 195 -1.15 5.85 5.26
CA VAL A 195 -2.15 6.08 4.23
C VAL A 195 -1.48 6.61 2.97
N LEU A 196 -1.63 5.88 1.86
CA LEU A 196 -1.26 6.37 0.55
C LEU A 196 -2.45 7.10 -0.07
N THR A 197 -2.30 8.40 -0.32
CA THR A 197 -3.34 9.31 -0.82
C THR A 197 -3.57 9.18 -2.34
N VAL A 198 -3.72 7.94 -2.78
CA VAL A 198 -4.11 7.58 -4.15
C VAL A 198 -5.60 7.21 -4.19
N GLU A 199 -6.19 7.09 -5.37
CA GLU A 199 -7.61 6.73 -5.51
C GLU A 199 -7.74 5.35 -6.18
N PRO A 200 -8.28 4.31 -5.49
CA PRO A 200 -8.72 4.30 -4.09
C PRO A 200 -7.54 4.33 -3.09
N PRO A 201 -7.74 4.85 -1.86
CA PRO A 201 -6.66 4.97 -0.88
C PRO A 201 -6.17 3.60 -0.43
N VAL A 202 -4.85 3.48 -0.33
CA VAL A 202 -4.20 2.25 0.15
C VAL A 202 -3.74 2.50 1.58
N ILE A 203 -4.22 1.68 2.51
CA ILE A 203 -3.95 1.83 3.94
C ILE A 203 -3.22 0.59 4.43
N ARG A 204 -2.12 0.81 5.17
CA ARG A 204 -1.40 -0.21 5.92
C ARG A 204 -1.42 0.19 7.39
N GLU A 205 -1.62 -0.76 8.29
CA GLU A 205 -1.75 -0.44 9.71
C GLU A 205 -1.01 -1.42 10.62
N THR A 206 -0.71 -0.96 11.82
CA THR A 206 -0.16 -1.80 12.88
C THR A 206 -0.65 -1.29 14.23
N SER A 207 -0.89 -2.22 15.16
CA SER A 207 -1.34 -1.91 16.50
C SER A 207 -0.34 -2.40 17.55
N ALA A 208 -0.13 -1.59 18.57
CA ALA A 208 0.59 -1.95 19.79
C ALA A 208 -0.36 -1.87 20.99
N VAL A 209 -0.23 -2.81 21.93
CA VAL A 209 -1.04 -2.85 23.15
C VAL A 209 -0.09 -2.78 24.35
N MET A 210 -0.26 -1.77 25.18
CA MET A 210 0.53 -1.55 26.38
C MET A 210 -0.35 -1.82 27.59
N THR A 211 0.03 -2.80 28.41
CA THR A 211 -0.75 -3.18 29.60
C THR A 211 -0.44 -2.25 30.77
N LEU A 212 -1.49 -1.76 31.43
CA LEU A 212 -1.34 -0.86 32.57
C LEU A 212 -1.13 -1.66 33.85
N PHE A 213 -0.04 -1.40 34.55
CA PHE A 213 0.23 -1.98 35.87
C PHE A 213 -0.01 -0.96 36.98
N SER A 214 -1.10 -1.13 37.73
CA SER A 214 -1.34 -0.33 38.94
C SER A 214 -0.60 -0.92 40.14
N ARG A 215 0.31 -0.15 40.75
CA ARG A 215 0.84 -0.46 42.09
C ARG A 215 -0.16 -0.04 43.17
N THR A 216 -1.35 -0.65 43.20
CA THR A 216 -2.25 -0.51 44.35
C THR A 216 -2.47 -1.84 45.04
N GLN A 217 -1.45 -2.28 45.77
CA GLN A 217 -1.56 -3.15 46.95
C GLN A 217 -0.45 -2.73 47.92
N LEU A 218 -0.70 -1.69 48.74
CA LEU A 218 -0.09 -1.48 50.07
C LEU A 218 -0.66 -0.22 50.73
N SER A 219 -1.84 -0.38 51.36
CA SER A 219 -2.22 0.32 52.60
C SER A 219 -3.49 -0.34 53.17
N LYS A 220 -3.34 -1.56 53.70
CA LYS A 220 -4.32 -2.14 54.64
C LYS A 220 -3.69 -2.49 55.99
N TYR A 221 -2.52 -1.93 56.29
CA TYR A 221 -1.74 -2.16 57.52
C TYR A 221 -1.23 -0.85 58.13
N MET A 222 -2.10 0.14 58.33
CA MET A 222 -1.88 1.20 59.33
C MET A 222 -3.22 1.63 59.94
N SER A 223 -3.84 0.73 60.70
CA SER A 223 -4.85 1.12 61.70
C SER A 223 -4.87 0.09 62.81
N ASN A 224 -3.91 0.19 63.74
CA ASN A 224 -4.18 0.12 65.19
C ASN A 224 -2.87 0.31 65.99
N ARG A 225 -2.47 1.56 66.21
CA ARG A 225 -1.66 1.95 67.38
C ARG A 225 -2.06 3.36 67.79
N ALA A 226 -3.23 3.46 68.42
CA ALA A 226 -3.63 4.62 69.21
C ALA A 226 -4.71 4.21 70.22
N LEU A 227 -4.27 3.56 71.30
CA LEU A 227 -4.95 3.62 72.60
C LEU A 227 -3.95 3.20 73.69
N ILE A 228 -2.94 4.06 73.87
CA ILE A 228 -2.24 4.18 75.15
C ILE A 228 -2.41 5.65 75.56
N SER A 229 -3.37 5.90 76.44
CA SER A 229 -3.43 7.11 77.26
C SER A 229 -4.38 6.90 78.44
N PHE A 230 -3.78 6.59 79.58
CA PHE A 230 -4.10 7.08 80.93
C PHE A 230 -5.57 7.22 81.37
N LEU A 231 -5.92 6.46 82.42
CA LEU A 231 -6.60 7.00 83.60
C LEU A 231 -6.15 6.21 84.85
N ARG A 232 -5.37 6.90 85.70
CA ARG A 232 -5.25 6.64 87.15
C ARG A 232 -6.45 7.31 87.83
N PHE A 233 -7.06 6.66 88.82
CA PHE A 233 -7.24 7.12 90.23
C PHE A 233 -8.49 6.49 90.87
N LEU A 234 -8.27 6.04 92.11
CA LEU A 234 -9.17 5.49 93.15
C LEU A 234 -9.61 4.04 92.99
#